data_AF-X1IKD8-F1
#
_entry.id   AF-X1IKD8-F1
#
_cell.length_a   1.000
_cell.length_b   1.000
_cell.length_c   1.000
_cell.angle_alpha   90.00
_cell.angle_beta   90.00
_cell.angle_gamma   90.00
#
_symmetry.space_group_name_H-M   'P 1'
#
loop_
_entity.id
_entity.type
_entity.pdbx_description
1 polymer ?
#
loop_
_entity_poly.entity_id
_entity_poly.type
_entity_poly.pdbx_seq_one_letter_code
_entity_poly.pdbx_strand_id
1 'polypeptide(L)'
;AGLGIERLAMILYGVDDVRKLAYPQFSIVECSDEDITESLTYIANPRTATGRKIARAIEETARKYKDEIAPCEFLAWEDDSKQVKVVETEAGKKLIGPAGFNEICVADGSIYSDVIPSGAYTGINYMRAIAMGAAALMESKDENLVYQVKTIKHLSDLNLRIPETIRQYIEGQQKKIGVSGAVFVTIKSQSVKKPCKTDSE
;
A
#
# COMPACT_ATOMS: atom_id res chain seq x y z
N ALA A 1 -6.98 -32.57 -51.19
CA ALA A 1 -7.67 -32.12 -49.97
C ALA A 1 -7.01 -30.84 -49.48
N GLY A 2 -7.78 -29.81 -49.13
CA GLY A 2 -7.23 -28.58 -48.53
C GLY A 2 -7.32 -28.68 -47.00
N LEU A 3 -6.21 -28.47 -46.30
CA LEU A 3 -6.16 -28.43 -44.85
C LEU A 3 -6.36 -26.99 -44.38
N GLY A 4 -7.38 -26.73 -43.57
CA GLY A 4 -7.60 -25.41 -42.96
C GLY A 4 -6.60 -25.17 -41.84
N ILE A 5 -5.64 -24.29 -42.07
CA ILE A 5 -4.51 -24.02 -41.14
C ILE A 5 -5.03 -23.44 -39.83
N GLU A 6 -6.03 -22.56 -39.89
CA GLU A 6 -6.65 -21.91 -38.74
C GLU A 6 -7.29 -22.94 -37.81
N ARG A 7 -7.99 -23.93 -38.36
CA ARG A 7 -8.64 -24.99 -37.57
C ARG A 7 -7.63 -25.91 -36.92
N LEU A 8 -6.53 -26.22 -37.60
CA LEU A 8 -5.44 -27.00 -37.01
C LEU A 8 -4.78 -26.21 -35.86
N ALA A 9 -4.51 -24.92 -36.06
CA ALA A 9 -3.94 -24.06 -35.05
C ALA A 9 -4.87 -23.91 -33.82
N MET A 10 -6.17 -23.74 -34.03
CA MET A 10 -7.16 -23.72 -32.93
C MET A 10 -7.12 -24.99 -32.07
N ILE A 11 -6.96 -26.17 -32.67
CA ILE A 11 -6.84 -27.45 -31.94
C ILE A 11 -5.49 -27.52 -31.20
N LEU A 12 -4.39 -27.16 -31.87
CA LEU A 12 -3.04 -27.22 -31.29
C LEU A 12 -2.88 -26.28 -30.08
N TYR A 13 -3.49 -25.09 -30.14
CA TYR A 13 -3.39 -24.06 -29.10
C TYR A 13 -4.59 -24.02 -28.15
N GLY A 14 -5.59 -24.88 -28.32
CA GLY A 14 -6.79 -24.90 -27.47
C GLY A 14 -7.61 -23.60 -27.52
N VAL A 15 -7.72 -22.98 -28.69
CA VAL A 15 -8.43 -21.70 -28.88
C VAL A 15 -9.75 -21.94 -29.59
N ASP A 16 -10.85 -21.54 -28.96
CA ASP A 16 -12.20 -21.77 -29.49
C ASP A 16 -12.70 -20.69 -30.46
N ASP A 17 -12.03 -19.54 -30.54
CA ASP A 17 -12.39 -18.42 -31.42
C ASP A 17 -11.23 -18.02 -32.32
N VAL A 18 -11.40 -18.22 -33.64
CA VAL A 18 -10.40 -17.89 -34.66
C VAL A 18 -9.97 -16.41 -34.62
N ARG A 19 -10.82 -15.50 -34.12
CA ARG A 19 -10.50 -14.08 -34.00
C ARG A 19 -9.47 -13.82 -32.90
N LYS A 20 -9.50 -14.59 -31.80
CA LYS A 20 -8.46 -14.52 -30.76
C LYS A 20 -7.10 -15.00 -31.29
N LEU A 21 -7.13 -15.97 -32.20
CA LEU A 21 -5.92 -16.49 -32.86
C LEU A 21 -5.38 -15.53 -33.93
N ALA A 22 -6.24 -15.01 -34.80
CA ALA A 22 -5.85 -14.16 -35.93
C ALA A 22 -5.60 -12.69 -35.55
N TYR A 23 -6.27 -12.21 -34.50
CA TYR A 23 -6.21 -10.83 -34.03
C TYR A 23 -6.07 -10.73 -32.50
N PRO A 24 -5.02 -11.32 -31.90
CA PRO A 24 -4.82 -11.33 -30.45
C PRO A 24 -4.71 -9.93 -29.83
N GLN A 25 -4.25 -8.92 -30.58
CA GLN A 25 -4.16 -7.53 -30.11
C GLN A 25 -5.51 -6.89 -29.77
N PHE A 26 -6.62 -7.44 -30.28
CA PHE A 26 -7.98 -6.99 -29.96
C PHE A 26 -8.67 -7.89 -28.94
N SER A 27 -8.02 -8.98 -28.52
CA SER A 27 -8.48 -9.76 -27.38
C SER A 27 -8.07 -9.11 -26.07
N ILE A 28 -8.89 -9.29 -25.04
CA ILE A 28 -8.54 -8.85 -23.69
C ILE A 28 -7.33 -9.68 -23.26
N VAL A 29 -6.22 -9.00 -22.95
CA VAL A 29 -5.04 -9.64 -22.37
C VAL A 29 -5.45 -10.22 -21.02
N GLU A 30 -5.34 -11.54 -20.87
CA GLU A 30 -5.55 -12.17 -19.57
C GLU A 30 -4.44 -11.71 -18.62
N CYS A 31 -4.83 -11.23 -17.45
CA CYS A 31 -3.93 -10.75 -16.41
C CYS A 31 -4.13 -11.66 -15.20
N SER A 32 -3.07 -12.36 -14.81
CA SER A 32 -3.11 -13.28 -13.68
C SER A 32 -3.19 -12.53 -12.35
N ASP A 33 -3.55 -13.24 -11.29
CA ASP A 33 -3.54 -12.67 -9.93
C ASP A 33 -2.11 -12.24 -9.54
N GLU A 34 -1.09 -12.97 -10.01
CA GLU A 34 0.32 -12.64 -9.86
C GLU A 34 0.67 -11.32 -10.58
N ASP A 35 0.24 -11.13 -11.83
CA ASP A 35 0.48 -9.89 -12.57
C ASP A 35 -0.14 -8.67 -11.87
N ILE A 36 -1.37 -8.81 -11.37
CA ILE A 36 -2.04 -7.75 -10.59
C ILE A 36 -1.26 -7.47 -9.31
N THR A 37 -0.80 -8.52 -8.64
CA THR A 37 -0.01 -8.43 -7.39
C THR A 37 1.30 -7.68 -7.62
N GLU A 38 2.06 -8.02 -8.67
CA GLU A 38 3.33 -7.39 -9.01
C GLU A 38 3.16 -5.94 -9.50
N SER A 39 1.99 -5.62 -10.08
CA SER A 39 1.68 -4.27 -10.55
C SER A 39 1.41 -3.27 -9.43
N LEU A 40 1.10 -3.74 -8.22
CA LEU A 40 0.76 -2.89 -7.09
C LEU A 40 2.00 -2.15 -6.57
N THR A 41 2.00 -0.81 -6.69
CA THR A 41 3.16 0.01 -6.35
C THR A 41 2.80 1.15 -5.40
N TYR A 42 3.79 1.65 -4.66
CA TYR A 42 3.63 2.83 -3.83
C TYR A 42 3.52 4.11 -4.68
N ILE A 43 2.65 5.03 -4.27
CA ILE A 43 2.57 6.38 -4.88
C ILE A 43 3.82 7.18 -4.51
N ALA A 44 4.14 7.23 -3.21
CA ALA A 44 5.32 7.84 -2.64
C ALA A 44 6.15 6.79 -1.91
N ASN A 45 7.45 6.72 -2.21
CA ASN A 45 8.38 5.77 -1.66
C ASN A 45 9.62 6.51 -1.13
N PRO A 46 10.08 6.27 0.11
CA PRO A 46 11.28 6.92 0.64
C PRO A 46 12.50 6.61 -0.23
N ARG A 47 13.20 7.66 -0.64
CA ARG A 47 14.38 7.56 -1.50
C ARG A 47 15.60 7.13 -0.70
N THR A 48 15.73 7.59 0.54
CA THR A 48 16.91 7.31 1.35
C THR A 48 16.79 6.00 2.14
N ALA A 49 17.93 5.45 2.54
CA ALA A 49 17.95 4.30 3.45
C ALA A 49 17.35 4.66 4.82
N THR A 50 17.53 5.90 5.28
CA THR A 50 17.00 6.39 6.55
C THR A 50 15.48 6.44 6.52
N GLY A 51 14.83 6.99 5.49
CA GLY A 51 13.37 6.98 5.42
C GLY A 51 12.77 5.58 5.32
N ARG A 52 13.45 4.62 4.67
CA ARG A 52 13.03 3.22 4.72
C ARG A 52 13.13 2.63 6.13
N LYS A 53 14.15 3.00 6.92
CA LYS A 53 14.25 2.60 8.33
C LYS A 53 13.16 3.27 9.17
N ILE A 54 12.87 4.55 8.96
CA ILE A 54 11.78 5.27 9.63
C ILE A 54 10.43 4.59 9.35
N ALA A 55 10.14 4.25 8.09
CA ALA A 55 8.91 3.54 7.73
C ALA A 55 8.78 2.21 8.47
N ARG A 56 9.85 1.41 8.52
CA ARG A 56 9.88 0.14 9.28
C ARG A 56 9.66 0.38 10.78
N ALA A 57 10.34 1.36 11.35
CA ALA A 57 10.23 1.66 12.77
C ALA A 57 8.83 2.14 13.16
N ILE A 58 8.16 2.92 12.29
CA ILE A 58 6.74 3.28 12.45
C ILE A 58 5.86 2.02 12.45
N GLU A 59 6.02 1.13 11.46
CA GLU A 59 5.22 -0.09 11.37
C GLU A 59 5.40 -1.00 12.60
N GLU A 60 6.66 -1.19 13.04
CA GLU A 60 7.01 -2.00 14.21
C GLU A 60 6.41 -1.41 15.50
N THR A 61 6.54 -0.09 15.68
CA THR A 61 5.99 0.62 16.84
C THR A 61 4.46 0.55 16.87
N ALA A 62 3.82 0.78 15.73
CA ALA A 62 2.37 0.65 15.58
C ALA A 62 1.91 -0.77 15.88
N ARG A 63 2.67 -1.80 15.48
CA ARG A 63 2.33 -3.21 15.72
C ARG A 63 2.45 -3.57 17.19
N LYS A 64 3.49 -3.06 17.86
CA LYS A 64 3.76 -3.32 19.28
C LYS A 64 2.70 -2.72 20.20
N TYR A 65 2.25 -1.50 19.92
CA TYR A 65 1.36 -0.74 20.79
C TYR A 65 -0.06 -0.59 20.23
N LYS A 66 -0.47 -1.44 19.27
CA LYS A 66 -1.72 -1.27 18.50
C LYS A 66 -2.97 -1.14 19.37
N ASP A 67 -3.03 -1.89 20.47
CA ASP A 67 -4.20 -2.02 21.35
C ASP A 67 -4.15 -1.09 22.56
N GLU A 68 -3.11 -0.25 22.66
CA GLU A 68 -2.98 0.73 23.75
C GLU A 68 -4.10 1.76 23.68
N ILE A 69 -4.65 2.10 24.85
CA ILE A 69 -5.81 2.98 24.95
C ILE A 69 -5.33 4.43 25.06
N ALA A 70 -5.89 5.28 24.21
CA ALA A 70 -5.61 6.70 24.14
C ALA A 70 -6.18 7.48 25.34
N PRO A 71 -5.58 8.62 25.71
CA PRO A 71 -4.49 9.31 25.01
C PRO A 71 -3.13 8.63 25.20
N CYS A 72 -2.44 8.35 24.10
CA CYS A 72 -1.13 7.69 24.13
C CYS A 72 -0.22 8.19 23.00
N GLU A 73 1.09 8.21 23.26
CA GLU A 73 2.12 8.62 22.30
C GLU A 73 3.33 7.71 22.43
N PHE A 74 3.80 7.16 21.30
CA PHE A 74 4.95 6.26 21.27
C PHE A 74 6.02 6.77 20.29
N LEU A 75 7.27 6.79 20.75
CA LEU A 75 8.42 7.11 19.93
C LEU A 75 8.71 5.97 18.96
N ALA A 76 8.69 6.27 17.66
CA ALA A 76 9.02 5.31 16.60
C ALA A 76 10.46 5.48 16.11
N TRP A 77 10.93 6.72 15.98
CA TRP A 77 12.29 7.00 15.51
C TRP A 77 12.80 8.32 16.10
N GLU A 78 14.10 8.37 16.37
CA GLU A 78 14.78 9.61 16.76
C GLU A 78 16.20 9.59 16.19
N ASP A 79 16.58 10.69 15.56
CA ASP A 79 17.95 10.99 15.17
C ASP A 79 18.27 12.47 15.42
N ASP A 80 19.49 12.88 15.05
CA ASP A 80 19.96 14.26 15.21
C ASP A 80 19.09 15.31 14.50
N SER A 81 18.25 14.91 13.55
CA SER A 81 17.46 15.79 12.72
C SER A 81 15.96 15.74 13.04
N LYS A 82 15.42 14.55 13.35
CA LYS A 82 13.97 14.31 13.37
C LYS A 82 13.58 13.32 14.47
N GLN A 83 12.46 13.63 15.12
CA GLN A 83 11.76 12.76 16.04
C GLN A 83 10.39 12.39 15.46
N VAL A 84 10.09 11.10 15.38
CA VAL A 84 8.84 10.57 14.80
C VAL A 84 8.08 9.79 15.87
N LYS A 85 6.80 10.11 16.04
CA LYS A 85 5.91 9.49 17.01
C LYS A 85 4.62 9.00 16.36
N VAL A 86 4.08 7.90 16.86
CA VAL A 86 2.71 7.43 16.57
C VAL A 86 1.84 7.81 17.76
N VAL A 87 0.72 8.50 17.50
CA VAL A 87 -0.09 9.12 18.55
C VAL A 87 -1.58 8.91 18.32
N GLU A 88 -2.33 8.82 19.41
CA GLU A 88 -3.78 8.95 19.41
C GLU A 88 -4.19 9.83 20.59
N THR A 89 -4.95 10.88 20.30
CA THR A 89 -5.33 11.92 21.27
C THR A 89 -6.76 11.75 21.78
N GLU A 90 -7.60 11.05 21.04
CA GLU A 90 -9.01 10.86 21.40
C GLU A 90 -9.15 9.77 22.47
N ALA A 91 -9.56 10.17 23.67
CA ALA A 91 -9.66 9.28 24.82
C ALA A 91 -10.57 8.06 24.57
N GLY A 92 -10.13 6.89 25.03
CA GLY A 92 -10.90 5.64 24.94
C GLY A 92 -10.83 4.93 23.59
N LYS A 93 -10.11 5.49 22.60
CA LYS A 93 -9.78 4.80 21.34
C LYS A 93 -8.47 4.02 21.45
N LYS A 94 -8.27 3.05 20.57
CA LYS A 94 -6.97 2.36 20.43
C LYS A 94 -6.01 3.20 19.62
N LEU A 95 -4.69 3.02 19.83
CA LEU A 95 -3.65 3.68 19.05
C LEU A 95 -3.82 3.48 17.55
N ILE A 96 -4.17 2.25 17.14
CA ILE A 96 -4.41 1.88 15.75
C ILE A 96 -5.84 1.34 15.63
N GLY A 97 -6.56 1.84 14.63
CA GLY A 97 -7.89 1.37 14.28
C GLY A 97 -7.93 -0.10 13.84
N PRO A 98 -9.13 -0.71 13.83
CA PRO A 98 -9.29 -2.15 13.65
C PRO A 98 -8.74 -2.69 12.32
N ALA A 99 -8.74 -1.89 11.26
CA ALA A 99 -8.24 -2.30 9.94
C ALA A 99 -6.77 -1.96 9.70
N GLY A 100 -6.05 -1.41 10.69
CA GLY A 100 -4.71 -0.85 10.48
C GLY A 100 -3.66 -1.86 10.00
N PHE A 101 -3.88 -3.15 10.25
CA PHE A 101 -2.99 -4.23 9.81
C PHE A 101 -3.63 -5.19 8.83
N ASN A 102 -4.71 -4.79 8.15
CA ASN A 102 -5.24 -5.59 7.06
C ASN A 102 -4.18 -5.77 5.98
N GLU A 103 -4.05 -6.99 5.50
CA GLU A 103 -3.20 -7.41 4.40
C GLU A 103 -3.92 -7.21 3.08
N ILE A 104 -3.21 -6.77 2.04
CA ILE A 104 -3.76 -6.61 0.70
C ILE A 104 -3.48 -7.88 -0.09
N CYS A 105 -4.53 -8.43 -0.68
CA CYS A 105 -4.50 -9.69 -1.40
C CYS A 105 -5.17 -9.55 -2.76
N VAL A 106 -4.81 -10.46 -3.66
CA VAL A 106 -5.45 -10.63 -4.96
C VAL A 106 -6.02 -12.03 -5.06
N ALA A 107 -7.27 -12.13 -5.52
CA ALA A 107 -7.88 -13.40 -5.86
C ALA A 107 -8.92 -13.18 -6.96
N ASP A 108 -8.92 -14.07 -7.97
CA ASP A 108 -9.91 -14.07 -9.05
C ASP A 108 -10.04 -12.69 -9.72
N GLY A 109 -8.90 -12.08 -10.05
CA GLY A 109 -8.79 -10.78 -10.70
C GLY A 109 -9.24 -9.59 -9.84
N SER A 110 -9.53 -9.80 -8.55
CA SER A 110 -9.99 -8.75 -7.64
C SER A 110 -8.95 -8.45 -6.56
N ILE A 111 -8.76 -7.16 -6.26
CA ILE A 111 -7.92 -6.69 -5.15
C ILE A 111 -8.83 -6.49 -3.94
N TYR A 112 -8.47 -7.04 -2.80
CA TYR A 112 -9.21 -6.84 -1.55
C TYR A 112 -8.27 -6.77 -0.36
N SER A 113 -8.83 -6.49 0.82
CA SER A 113 -8.09 -6.52 2.07
C SER A 113 -8.76 -7.39 3.11
N ASP A 114 -7.94 -8.10 3.88
CA ASP A 114 -8.40 -8.99 4.93
C ASP A 114 -7.40 -9.02 6.09
N VAL A 115 -7.84 -9.41 7.28
CA VAL A 115 -6.99 -9.57 8.47
C VAL A 115 -6.07 -10.78 8.32
N ILE A 116 -6.61 -11.85 7.74
CA ILE A 116 -5.86 -13.07 7.44
C ILE A 116 -5.75 -13.15 5.91
N PRO A 117 -4.54 -13.08 5.35
CA PRO A 117 -4.39 -13.08 3.91
C PRO A 117 -4.92 -14.39 3.32
N SER A 118 -5.71 -14.29 2.26
CA SER A 118 -6.12 -15.43 1.42
C SER A 118 -5.79 -15.11 -0.05
N GLY A 119 -5.64 -16.11 -0.90
CA GLY A 119 -5.19 -15.90 -2.29
C GLY A 119 -3.72 -15.46 -2.41
N ALA A 120 -3.42 -14.74 -3.50
CA ALA A 120 -2.08 -14.23 -3.78
C ALA A 120 -1.75 -13.04 -2.88
N TYR A 121 -0.73 -13.21 -2.04
CA TYR A 121 -0.33 -12.21 -1.06
C TYR A 121 0.63 -11.17 -1.65
N THR A 122 0.30 -9.88 -1.51
CA THR A 122 1.12 -8.78 -2.05
C THR A 122 2.36 -8.45 -1.22
N GLY A 123 2.46 -8.94 0.01
CA GLY A 123 3.50 -8.51 0.94
C GLY A 123 3.23 -7.15 1.60
N ILE A 124 2.09 -6.53 1.34
CA ILE A 124 1.76 -5.17 1.79
C ILE A 124 0.54 -5.20 2.72
N ASN A 125 0.74 -4.78 3.97
CA ASN A 125 -0.35 -4.39 4.87
C ASN A 125 -0.59 -2.88 4.84
N TYR A 126 -1.74 -2.48 5.38
CA TYR A 126 -2.17 -1.09 5.46
C TYR A 126 -1.15 -0.20 6.18
N MET A 127 -0.70 -0.59 7.38
CA MET A 127 0.25 0.20 8.18
C MET A 127 1.58 0.40 7.46
N ARG A 128 2.09 -0.64 6.80
CA ARG A 128 3.32 -0.59 5.99
C ARG A 128 3.17 0.43 4.87
N ALA A 129 2.06 0.41 4.15
CA ALA A 129 1.82 1.33 3.04
C ALA A 129 1.70 2.79 3.50
N ILE A 130 0.98 3.02 4.60
CA ILE A 130 0.88 4.31 5.29
C ILE A 130 2.24 4.80 5.78
N ALA A 131 3.03 3.93 6.42
CA ALA A 131 4.34 4.27 6.96
C ALA A 131 5.33 4.65 5.84
N MET A 132 5.29 3.96 4.70
CA MET A 132 6.07 4.30 3.51
C MET A 132 5.69 5.69 2.98
N GLY A 133 4.40 6.01 2.93
CA GLY A 133 3.92 7.33 2.50
C GLY A 133 4.31 8.44 3.46
N ALA A 134 4.14 8.21 4.77
CA ALA A 134 4.56 9.15 5.81
C ALA A 134 6.06 9.41 5.76
N ALA A 135 6.88 8.35 5.66
CA ALA A 135 8.33 8.48 5.58
C ALA A 135 8.80 9.21 4.32
N ALA A 136 8.19 8.95 3.17
CA ALA A 136 8.51 9.67 1.93
C ALA A 136 8.19 11.17 2.05
N LEU A 137 7.08 11.51 2.70
CA LEU A 137 6.72 12.90 2.96
C LEU A 137 7.67 13.57 3.96
N MET A 138 8.10 12.87 5.01
CA MET A 138 9.08 13.37 5.98
C MET A 138 10.49 13.56 5.39
N GLU A 139 10.87 12.78 4.37
CA GLU A 139 12.14 13.00 3.66
C GLU A 139 12.10 14.25 2.77
N SER A 140 10.94 14.55 2.19
CA SER A 140 10.80 15.68 1.25
C SER A 140 10.56 17.03 1.94
N LYS A 141 10.20 17.04 3.23
CA LYS A 141 9.91 18.24 4.01
C LYS A 141 10.73 18.26 5.30
N ASP A 142 11.35 19.39 5.62
CA ASP A 142 12.14 19.59 6.84
C ASP A 142 11.37 20.28 7.99
N GLU A 143 10.04 20.28 7.87
CA GLU A 143 9.14 20.90 8.85
C GLU A 143 8.41 19.87 9.69
N ASN A 144 7.83 20.33 10.80
CA ASN A 144 6.95 19.51 11.63
C ASN A 144 5.74 19.06 10.79
N LEU A 145 5.49 17.76 10.77
CA LEU A 145 4.46 17.14 9.94
C LEU A 145 3.51 16.33 10.81
N VAL A 146 2.22 16.42 10.51
CA VAL A 146 1.20 15.50 11.03
C VAL A 146 0.61 14.75 9.85
N TYR A 147 0.85 13.45 9.78
CA TYR A 147 0.30 12.55 8.78
C TYR A 147 -0.83 11.74 9.41
N GLN A 148 -2.06 11.96 8.98
CA GLN A 148 -3.25 11.33 9.56
C GLN A 148 -4.05 10.57 8.51
N VAL A 149 -4.42 9.34 8.82
CA VAL A 149 -5.30 8.50 8.00
C VAL A 149 -6.45 8.00 8.86
N LYS A 150 -7.69 8.25 8.41
CA LYS A 150 -8.91 7.89 9.15
C LYS A 150 -9.54 6.62 8.60
N THR A 151 -10.27 6.74 7.50
CA THR A 151 -10.95 5.63 6.83
C THR A 151 -10.40 5.45 5.43
N ILE A 152 -10.20 4.21 5.03
CA ILE A 152 -9.76 3.82 3.69
C ILE A 152 -10.98 3.54 2.82
N LYS A 153 -10.97 4.09 1.62
CA LYS A 153 -11.95 3.82 0.55
C LYS A 153 -11.27 3.47 -0.77
N HIS A 154 -10.04 3.92 -0.96
CA HIS A 154 -9.27 3.74 -2.18
C HIS A 154 -7.81 3.35 -1.88
N LEU A 155 -7.14 2.73 -2.85
CA LEU A 155 -5.72 2.40 -2.76
C LEU A 155 -4.85 3.64 -2.48
N SER A 156 -5.24 4.80 -2.99
CA SER A 156 -4.54 6.06 -2.78
C SER A 156 -4.50 6.49 -1.31
N ASP A 157 -5.53 6.15 -0.52
CA ASP A 157 -5.58 6.48 0.91
C ASP A 157 -4.50 5.72 1.70
N LEU A 158 -4.02 4.59 1.15
CA LEU A 158 -2.93 3.77 1.67
C LEU A 158 -1.58 4.09 1.02
N ASN A 159 -1.49 5.13 0.19
CA ASN A 159 -0.28 5.40 -0.60
C ASN A 159 0.04 4.30 -1.65
N LEU A 160 -0.98 3.67 -2.24
CA LEU A 160 -0.84 2.63 -3.27
C LEU A 160 -1.53 3.01 -4.58
N ARG A 161 -1.02 2.46 -5.68
CA ARG A 161 -1.59 2.58 -7.02
C ARG A 161 -1.33 1.32 -7.85
N ILE A 162 -2.17 1.15 -8.86
CA ILE A 162 -1.98 0.20 -9.95
C ILE A 162 -1.88 0.96 -11.27
N PRO A 163 -1.22 0.41 -12.30
CA PRO A 163 -1.23 0.98 -13.63
C PRO A 163 -2.66 1.06 -14.19
N GLU A 164 -2.88 2.05 -15.06
CA GLU A 164 -4.19 2.25 -15.69
C GLU A 164 -4.64 1.04 -16.50
N THR A 165 -3.72 0.36 -17.18
CA THR A 165 -4.00 -0.88 -17.92
C THR A 165 -4.58 -1.98 -17.02
N ILE A 166 -4.06 -2.12 -15.79
CA ILE A 166 -4.55 -3.10 -14.82
C ILE A 166 -5.91 -2.68 -14.27
N ARG A 167 -6.09 -1.40 -13.98
CA ARG A 167 -7.39 -0.86 -13.56
C ARG A 167 -8.47 -1.16 -14.61
N GLN A 168 -8.20 -0.85 -15.87
CA GLN A 168 -9.12 -1.09 -16.98
C GLN A 168 -9.40 -2.58 -17.18
N TYR A 169 -8.40 -3.44 -16.97
CA TYR A 169 -8.61 -4.90 -16.99
C TYR A 169 -9.60 -5.33 -15.90
N ILE A 170 -9.36 -4.94 -14.64
CA ILE A 170 -10.22 -5.30 -13.49
C ILE A 170 -11.65 -4.82 -13.73
N GLU A 171 -11.82 -3.56 -14.14
CA GLU A 171 -13.14 -2.97 -14.41
C GLU A 171 -13.82 -3.62 -15.62
N GLY A 172 -13.07 -3.92 -16.68
CA GLY A 172 -13.57 -4.60 -17.88
C GLY A 172 -14.03 -6.04 -17.62
N GLN A 173 -13.42 -6.73 -16.66
CA GLN A 173 -13.84 -8.06 -16.19
C GLN A 173 -14.92 -8.00 -15.10
N GLN A 174 -15.47 -6.83 -14.80
CA GLN A 174 -16.45 -6.61 -13.72
C GLN A 174 -15.95 -7.06 -12.33
N LYS A 175 -14.63 -7.10 -12.15
CA LYS A 175 -13.96 -7.39 -10.88
C LYS A 175 -13.87 -6.11 -10.04
N LYS A 176 -13.43 -6.24 -8.78
CA LYS A 176 -13.46 -5.12 -7.82
C LYS A 176 -12.10 -4.83 -7.20
N ILE A 177 -11.89 -3.55 -6.90
CA ILE A 177 -10.81 -3.07 -6.02
C ILE A 177 -11.45 -2.71 -4.67
N GLY A 178 -11.60 -3.73 -3.82
CA GLY A 178 -12.26 -3.66 -2.52
C GLY A 178 -11.29 -3.43 -1.37
N VAL A 179 -10.69 -2.25 -1.28
CA VAL A 179 -9.93 -1.83 -0.09
C VAL A 179 -10.77 -0.87 0.74
N SER A 180 -11.17 -1.29 1.93
CA SER A 180 -11.90 -0.43 2.86
C SER A 180 -11.53 -0.72 4.30
N GLY A 181 -11.89 0.18 5.22
CA GLY A 181 -11.71 -0.05 6.65
C GLY A 181 -11.33 1.20 7.43
N ALA A 182 -11.55 1.14 8.74
CA ALA A 182 -11.18 2.18 9.68
C ALA A 182 -9.77 1.92 10.23
N VAL A 183 -8.81 2.79 9.89
CA VAL A 183 -7.41 2.65 10.30
C VAL A 183 -7.05 3.60 11.44
N PHE A 184 -7.61 4.81 11.47
CA PHE A 184 -7.37 5.83 12.51
C PHE A 184 -5.95 5.82 13.06
N VAL A 185 -5.01 6.40 12.32
CA VAL A 185 -3.61 6.52 12.74
C VAL A 185 -3.13 7.94 12.52
N THR A 186 -2.37 8.45 13.48
CA THR A 186 -1.71 9.75 13.39
C THR A 186 -0.21 9.56 13.64
N ILE A 187 0.61 10.00 12.69
CA ILE A 187 2.07 10.00 12.77
C ILE A 187 2.52 11.46 12.83
N LYS A 188 3.25 11.83 13.88
CA LYS A 188 3.81 13.16 14.06
C LYS A 188 5.32 13.11 13.85
N SER A 189 5.84 14.04 13.07
CA SER A 189 7.27 14.30 12.91
C SER A 189 7.60 15.68 13.42
N GLN A 190 8.69 15.80 14.17
CA GLN A 190 9.21 17.08 14.64
C GLN A 190 10.69 17.18 14.34
N SER A 191 11.14 18.34 13.85
CA SER A 191 12.57 18.58 13.65
C SER A 191 13.23 18.85 15.00
N VAL A 192 14.30 18.10 15.30
CA VAL A 192 15.08 18.23 16.53
C VAL A 192 16.01 19.44 16.34
N LYS A 193 15.60 20.62 16.83
CA LYS A 193 16.54 21.75 16.93
C LYS A 193 17.51 21.43 18.07
N LYS A 194 18.80 21.26 17.75
CA LYS A 194 19.85 21.33 18.79
C LYS A 194 19.72 22.68 19.50
N PRO A 195 19.73 22.76 20.84
CA PRO A 195 19.88 24.03 21.52
C PRO A 195 21.20 24.64 21.06
N CYS A 196 21.13 25.85 20.49
CA CYS A 196 22.30 26.66 20.20
C CYS A 196 23.03 26.82 21.54
N LYS A 197 24.23 26.24 21.67
CA LYS A 197 25.08 26.54 22.81
C LYS A 197 25.39 28.03 22.69
N THR A 198 24.84 28.83 23.60
CA THR A 198 25.34 30.17 23.88
C THR A 198 26.73 29.96 24.48
N ASP A 199 27.74 29.94 23.63
CA ASP A 199 29.12 30.09 24.07
C ASP A 199 29.21 31.46 24.74
N SER A 200 29.29 31.42 26.06
CA SER A 200 29.57 32.56 26.91
C SER A 200 31.03 32.45 27.29
N GLU A 201 31.88 33.20 26.59
CA GLU A 201 33.17 33.68 27.07
C GLU A 201 33.60 34.92 26.29
#